data_AF-A0A8J7UUF0-F1
#
_entry.id   AF-A0A8J7UUF0-F1
#
_cell.length_a   1.000
_cell.length_b   1.000
_cell.length_c   1.000
_cell.angle_alpha   90.00
_cell.angle_beta   90.00
_cell.angle_gamma   90.00
#
_symmetry.space_group_name_H-M   'P 1'
#
loop_
_entity.id
_entity.type
_entity.pdbx_description
1 polymer ?
#
loop_
_entity_poly.entity_id
_entity_poly.type
_entity_poly.pdbx_seq_one_letter_code
_entity_poly.pdbx_strand_id
1 'polypeptide(L)'
;MAEKIFKDIMCPVCGGTCDDIEIVWDEENRKIEVRNACKMGAAKFNEIVSHHRIMSPLIADKEKAEKREAEWDEALTKAAEILANAKRPLLFMGAETSCEAMTVGLHMGEYLGGIVDSNSTI
;
A
#
# COMPACT_ATOMS: atom_id res chain seq x y z
N MET A 1 22.68 -22.69 -1.60
CA MET A 1 21.75 -21.67 -2.12
C MET A 1 21.26 -20.91 -0.90
N ALA A 2 21.36 -19.58 -0.91
CA ALA A 2 21.31 -18.79 0.32
C ALA A 2 19.90 -18.25 0.55
N GLU A 3 19.13 -18.93 1.41
CA GLU A 3 17.97 -18.29 2.04
C GLU A 3 18.44 -17.02 2.75
N LYS A 4 17.77 -15.89 2.46
CA LYS A 4 18.09 -14.62 3.12
C LYS A 4 17.16 -14.44 4.29
N ILE A 5 17.74 -14.29 5.48
CA ILE A 5 16.98 -14.07 6.71
C ILE A 5 17.03 -12.59 7.05
N PHE A 6 15.86 -11.98 7.21
CA PHE A 6 15.69 -10.65 7.77
C PHE A 6 15.10 -10.79 9.16
N LYS A 7 15.65 -10.07 10.13
CA LYS A 7 15.24 -10.09 11.54
C LYS A 7 14.82 -8.70 11.97
N ASP A 8 14.23 -8.62 13.16
CA ASP A 8 13.83 -7.38 13.82
C ASP A 8 12.89 -6.53 12.92
N ILE A 9 12.04 -7.23 12.16
CA ILE A 9 11.09 -6.60 11.25
C ILE A 9 9.84 -6.19 12.03
N MET A 10 9.43 -4.93 11.86
CA MET A 10 8.17 -4.43 12.39
C MET A 10 6.99 -5.02 11.62
N CYS A 11 6.03 -5.62 12.32
CA CYS A 11 4.77 -6.08 11.76
C CYS A 11 3.85 -4.87 11.44
N PRO A 12 3.45 -4.64 10.18
CA PRO A 12 2.69 -3.45 9.77
C PRO A 12 1.16 -3.63 9.86
N VAL A 13 0.67 -4.65 10.59
CA VAL A 13 -0.73 -5.07 10.47
C VAL A 13 -1.64 -4.38 11.47
N CYS A 14 -1.35 -4.44 12.77
CA CYS A 14 -2.22 -3.88 13.81
C CYS A 14 -1.43 -2.92 14.71
N GLY A 15 -2.13 -2.24 15.62
CA GLY A 15 -1.50 -1.33 16.59
C GLY A 15 -0.58 -2.01 17.62
N GLY A 16 -0.40 -3.33 17.57
CA GLY A 16 0.51 -4.06 18.44
C GLY A 16 1.98 -3.92 18.07
N THR A 17 2.28 -3.57 16.80
CA THR A 17 3.62 -3.24 16.31
C THR A 17 4.73 -4.19 16.79
N CYS A 18 4.50 -5.51 16.69
CA CYS A 18 5.52 -6.52 17.01
C CYS A 18 6.80 -6.24 16.22
N ASP A 19 7.94 -6.22 16.90
CA ASP A 19 9.24 -5.82 16.37
C ASP A 19 10.22 -7.00 16.22
N ASP A 20 9.76 -8.22 16.47
CA ASP A 20 10.56 -9.45 16.50
C ASP A 20 10.29 -10.40 15.33
N ILE A 21 9.68 -9.89 14.24
CA ILE A 21 9.34 -10.73 13.09
C ILE A 21 10.60 -11.13 12.33
N GLU A 22 10.70 -12.43 12.01
CA GLU A 22 11.71 -12.93 11.08
C GLU A 22 11.07 -13.30 9.74
N ILE A 23 11.71 -12.88 8.66
CA ILE A 23 11.34 -13.18 7.29
C ILE A 23 12.44 -14.01 6.66
N VAL A 24 12.12 -15.24 6.27
CA VAL A 24 13.00 -16.08 5.45
C VAL A 24 12.56 -15.95 4.00
N TRP A 25 13.43 -15.38 3.18
CA TRP A 25 13.22 -15.16 1.75
C TRP A 25 13.94 -16.23 0.93
N ASP A 26 13.15 -16.99 0.17
CA ASP A 26 13.61 -17.88 -0.88
C ASP A 26 13.43 -17.19 -2.23
N GLU A 27 14.54 -16.71 -2.79
CA GLU A 27 14.56 -15.97 -4.06
C GLU A 27 14.20 -16.84 -5.27
N GLU A 28 14.61 -18.12 -5.26
CA GLU A 28 14.41 -19.04 -6.39
C GLU A 28 12.93 -19.41 -6.52
N ASN A 29 12.29 -19.77 -5.41
CA ASN A 29 10.88 -20.15 -5.40
C ASN A 29 9.93 -18.97 -5.18
N ARG A 30 10.48 -17.75 -5.03
CA ARG A 30 9.74 -16.52 -4.67
C ARG A 30 8.80 -16.74 -3.48
N LYS A 31 9.31 -17.37 -2.41
CA LYS A 31 8.52 -17.76 -1.25
C LYS A 31 8.98 -17.02 -0.01
N ILE A 32 8.00 -16.64 0.83
CA ILE A 32 8.23 -16.03 2.13
C ILE A 32 7.76 -17.00 3.21
N GLU A 33 8.66 -17.34 4.14
CA GLU A 33 8.28 -17.90 5.43
C GLU A 33 8.37 -16.80 6.50
N VAL A 34 7.33 -16.70 7.31
CA VAL A 34 7.21 -15.68 8.37
C VAL A 34 7.24 -16.39 9.72
N ARG A 35 8.14 -15.98 10.61
CA ARG A 35 8.23 -16.47 11.99
C ARG A 35 7.86 -15.37 12.97
N ASN A 36 7.45 -15.75 14.17
CA ASN A 36 6.98 -14.89 15.27
C ASN A 36 5.71 -14.05 14.97
N ALA A 37 5.20 -14.05 13.74
CA ALA A 37 3.96 -13.36 13.40
C ALA A 37 2.71 -14.18 13.78
N CYS A 38 1.63 -13.49 14.16
CA CYS A 38 0.30 -14.08 14.23
C CYS A 38 -0.25 -14.39 12.81
N LYS A 39 -1.43 -15.02 12.71
CA LYS A 39 -2.05 -15.37 11.42
C LYS A 39 -2.23 -14.16 10.48
N MET A 40 -2.62 -13.01 11.03
CA MET A 40 -2.82 -11.78 10.25
C MET A 40 -1.47 -11.21 9.75
N GLY A 41 -0.46 -11.15 10.62
CA GLY A 41 0.90 -10.73 10.27
C GLY A 41 1.49 -11.60 9.16
N ALA A 42 1.45 -12.93 9.34
CA ALA A 42 1.95 -13.89 8.37
C ALA A 42 1.26 -13.75 7.00
N ALA A 43 -0.07 -13.57 6.98
CA ALA A 43 -0.81 -13.33 5.74
C ALA A 43 -0.35 -12.03 5.04
N LYS A 44 -0.20 -10.93 5.79
CA LYS A 44 0.21 -9.64 5.21
C LYS A 44 1.57 -9.69 4.53
N PHE A 45 2.56 -10.34 5.12
CA PHE A 45 3.88 -10.51 4.49
C PHE A 45 3.80 -11.38 3.23
N ASN A 46 2.92 -12.38 3.19
CA ASN A 46 2.72 -13.20 1.98
C ASN A 46 2.08 -12.42 0.82
N GLU A 47 1.42 -11.28 1.08
CA GLU A 47 0.94 -10.39 0.01
C GLU A 47 2.06 -9.73 -0.81
N ILE A 48 3.32 -9.84 -0.38
CA ILE A 48 4.48 -9.42 -1.17
C ILE A 48 4.69 -10.30 -2.41
N VAL A 49 4.39 -11.60 -2.30
CA VAL A 49 4.57 -12.59 -3.38
C VAL A 49 3.26 -13.04 -4.00
N SER A 50 2.15 -12.44 -3.59
CA SER A 50 0.81 -12.77 -4.02
C SER A 50 0.58 -12.45 -5.50
N HIS A 51 -0.17 -13.32 -6.18
CA HIS A 51 -0.50 -13.19 -7.60
C HIS A 51 -1.37 -11.96 -7.92
N HIS A 52 -2.06 -11.39 -6.93
CA HIS A 52 -2.91 -10.21 -7.10
C HIS A 52 -2.23 -8.92 -6.63
N ARG A 53 -0.92 -8.95 -6.38
CA ARG A 53 -0.14 -7.75 -6.05
C ARG A 53 -0.16 -6.78 -7.23
N ILE A 54 -0.54 -5.53 -6.98
CA ILE A 54 -0.54 -4.47 -7.99
C ILE A 54 0.91 -4.09 -8.29
N MET A 55 1.36 -4.32 -9.53
CA MET A 55 2.75 -4.09 -9.97
C MET A 55 2.91 -2.89 -10.91
N SER A 56 1.81 -2.39 -11.48
CA SER A 56 1.76 -1.29 -12.43
C SER A 56 0.55 -0.38 -12.14
N PRO A 57 0.62 0.92 -12.47
CA PRO A 57 -0.55 1.80 -12.44
C PRO A 57 -1.63 1.29 -13.40
N LEU A 58 -2.89 1.38 -12.97
CA LEU A 58 -4.04 0.95 -13.76
C LEU A 58 -5.03 2.11 -13.92
N ILE A 59 -5.49 2.35 -15.14
CA ILE A 59 -6.52 3.34 -15.45
C ILE A 59 -7.77 2.62 -15.95
N ALA A 60 -8.94 3.00 -15.43
CA ALA A 60 -10.21 2.46 -15.90
C ALA A 60 -10.51 2.91 -17.34
N ASP A 61 -10.84 1.94 -18.18
CA ASP A 61 -11.40 2.14 -19.51
C ASP A 61 -12.92 2.28 -19.39
N LYS A 62 -13.42 3.50 -19.64
CA LYS A 62 -14.84 3.84 -19.51
C LYS A 62 -15.72 3.15 -20.55
N GLU A 63 -15.15 2.71 -21.67
CA GLU A 63 -15.91 2.10 -22.77
C GLU A 63 -16.03 0.59 -22.60
N LYS A 64 -15.00 -0.05 -22.02
CA LYS A 64 -14.91 -1.50 -21.93
C LYS A 64 -15.24 -2.08 -20.55
N ALA A 65 -15.49 -1.23 -19.55
CA ALA A 65 -15.63 -1.64 -18.15
C ALA A 65 -14.43 -2.47 -17.63
N GLU A 66 -13.25 -2.25 -18.21
CA GLU A 66 -12.00 -2.94 -17.90
C GLU A 66 -10.98 -1.94 -17.34
N LYS A 67 -9.86 -2.45 -16.81
CA LYS A 67 -8.69 -1.64 -16.45
C LYS A 67 -7.58 -1.91 -17.45
N ARG A 68 -6.88 -0.86 -17.87
CA ARG A 68 -5.64 -0.99 -18.65
C ARG A 68 -4.45 -0.55 -17.83
N GLU A 69 -3.29 -1.12 -18.14
CA GLU A 69 -2.01 -0.63 -17.63
C GLU A 69 -1.72 0.78 -18.17
N ALA A 70 -0.98 1.56 -17.39
CA ALA A 70 -0.59 2.92 -17.72
C ALA A 70 0.81 3.21 -17.18
N GLU A 71 1.49 4.15 -17.81
CA GLU A 71 2.72 4.74 -17.29
C GLU A 71 2.42 5.61 -16.07
N TRP A 72 3.42 5.76 -15.19
CA TRP A 72 3.28 6.56 -13.96
C TRP A 72 2.86 8.00 -14.26
N ASP A 73 3.49 8.67 -15.23
CA ASP A 73 3.17 10.07 -15.57
C ASP A 73 1.71 10.23 -16.03
N GLU A 74 1.20 9.27 -16.80
CA GLU A 74 -0.19 9.28 -17.25
C GLU A 74 -1.15 9.12 -16.06
N ALA A 75 -0.91 8.12 -15.21
CA ALA A 75 -1.74 7.83 -14.05
C ALA A 75 -1.75 8.99 -13.04
N LEU A 76 -0.58 9.57 -12.77
CA LEU A 76 -0.41 10.72 -11.88
C LEU A 76 -1.09 11.96 -12.43
N THR A 77 -0.90 12.28 -13.71
CA THR A 77 -1.55 13.43 -14.36
C THR A 77 -3.07 13.31 -14.24
N LYS A 78 -3.62 12.13 -14.56
CA LYS A 78 -5.06 11.90 -14.48
C LYS A 78 -5.61 11.99 -13.05
N ALA A 79 -4.87 11.48 -12.06
CA ALA A 79 -5.25 11.61 -10.66
C ALA A 79 -5.24 13.09 -10.21
N ALA A 80 -4.22 13.86 -10.61
CA ALA A 80 -4.13 15.29 -10.31
C ALA A 80 -5.26 16.10 -10.96
N GLU A 81 -5.62 15.81 -12.21
CA GLU A 81 -6.76 16.44 -12.90
C GLU A 81 -8.08 16.18 -12.16
N ILE A 82 -8.31 14.95 -11.69
CA ILE A 82 -9.52 14.61 -10.91
C ILE A 82 -9.56 15.42 -9.62
N LEU A 83 -8.46 15.48 -8.89
CA LEU A 83 -8.37 16.19 -7.61
C LEU A 83 -8.52 17.71 -7.78
N ALA A 84 -7.84 18.30 -8.77
CA ALA A 84 -7.89 19.74 -9.04
C ALA A 84 -9.27 20.24 -9.49
N ASN A 85 -10.03 19.39 -10.19
CA ASN A 85 -11.40 19.72 -10.62
C ASN A 85 -12.47 19.33 -9.59
N ALA A 86 -12.10 18.68 -8.48
CA ALA A 86 -13.05 18.27 -7.46
C ALA A 86 -13.53 19.48 -6.63
N LYS A 87 -14.85 19.59 -6.41
CA LYS A 87 -15.43 20.66 -5.57
C LYS A 87 -15.28 20.40 -4.07
N ARG A 88 -15.13 19.13 -3.67
CA ARG A 88 -14.99 18.68 -2.27
C ARG A 88 -14.27 17.33 -2.24
N PRO A 89 -12.95 17.30 -2.50
CA PRO A 89 -12.21 16.04 -2.52
C PRO A 89 -12.11 15.43 -1.11
N LEU A 90 -12.22 14.10 -1.03
CA LEU A 90 -11.89 13.31 0.14
C LEU A 90 -10.65 12.48 -0.18
N LEU A 91 -9.59 12.65 0.60
CA LEU A 91 -8.41 11.80 0.60
C LEU A 91 -8.53 10.81 1.76
N PHE A 92 -8.99 9.60 1.45
CA PHE A 92 -9.05 8.52 2.44
C PHE A 92 -7.72 7.78 2.46
N MET A 93 -6.94 7.98 3.52
CA MET A 93 -5.55 7.49 3.63
C MET A 93 -5.45 6.05 4.16
N GLY A 94 -6.53 5.52 4.75
CA GLY A 94 -6.54 4.19 5.33
C GLY A 94 -5.71 4.06 6.61
N ALA A 95 -5.25 2.85 6.94
CA ALA A 95 -4.47 2.57 8.16
C ALA A 95 -3.09 1.94 7.91
N GLU A 96 -2.85 1.36 6.73
CA GLU A 96 -1.61 0.65 6.41
C GLU A 96 -0.68 1.53 5.54
N THR A 97 -0.34 2.71 6.06
CA THR A 97 0.55 3.66 5.39
C THR A 97 1.58 4.22 6.37
N SER A 98 2.67 4.80 5.86
CA SER A 98 3.70 5.40 6.73
C SER A 98 3.30 6.81 7.19
N CYS A 99 3.93 7.30 8.25
CA CYS A 99 3.71 8.66 8.74
C CYS A 99 4.13 9.72 7.71
N GLU A 100 5.17 9.46 6.92
CA GLU A 100 5.62 10.36 5.84
C GLU A 100 4.57 10.48 4.75
N ALA A 101 3.97 9.35 4.32
CA ALA A 101 2.89 9.36 3.34
C ALA A 101 1.63 10.05 3.89
N MET A 102 1.29 9.81 5.17
CA MET A 102 0.20 10.50 5.86
C MET A 102 0.43 12.02 5.88
N THR A 103 1.65 12.46 6.18
CA THR A 103 2.04 13.89 6.19
C THR A 103 1.82 14.54 4.83
N VAL A 104 2.24 13.87 3.74
CA VAL A 104 1.98 14.34 2.38
C VAL A 104 0.47 14.42 2.09
N GLY A 105 -0.30 13.41 2.50
CA GLY A 105 -1.76 13.42 2.35
C GLY A 105 -2.45 14.59 3.08
N LEU A 106 -1.99 14.93 4.28
CA LEU A 106 -2.46 16.10 5.02
C LEU A 106 -2.17 17.40 4.27
N HIS A 107 -0.93 17.60 3.80
CA HIS A 107 -0.57 18.76 3.00
C HIS A 107 -1.38 18.85 1.69
N MET A 108 -1.64 17.72 1.03
CA MET A 108 -2.51 17.67 -0.14
C MET A 108 -3.95 18.10 0.21
N GLY A 109 -4.47 17.66 1.35
CA GLY A 109 -5.78 18.09 1.86
C GLY A 109 -5.85 19.59 2.07
N GLU A 110 -4.85 20.18 2.72
CA GLU A 110 -4.74 21.63 2.91
C GLU A 110 -4.70 22.37 1.57
N TYR A 111 -3.84 21.93 0.65
CA TYR A 111 -3.68 22.54 -0.66
C TYR A 111 -4.96 22.51 -1.51
N LEU A 112 -5.71 21.41 -1.43
CA LEU A 112 -6.96 21.21 -2.18
C LEU A 112 -8.18 21.80 -1.49
N GLY A 113 -8.08 22.24 -0.23
CA GLY A 113 -9.25 22.52 0.61
C GLY A 113 -10.13 21.28 0.82
N GLY A 114 -9.51 20.10 0.80
CA GLY A 114 -10.16 18.80 0.88
C GLY A 114 -10.33 18.28 2.31
N ILE A 115 -10.98 17.13 2.43
CA ILE A 115 -11.08 16.38 3.67
C ILE A 115 -10.04 15.27 3.62
N VAL A 116 -9.30 15.06 4.71
CA VAL A 116 -8.39 13.92 4.88
C VAL A 116 -8.91 13.09 6.04
N ASP A 117 -9.04 11.79 5.81
CA ASP A 117 -9.58 10.88 6.82
C ASP A 117 -8.86 9.51 6.77
N SER A 118 -8.95 8.77 7.87
CA SER A 118 -8.33 7.46 8.05
C SER A 118 -9.25 6.50 8.81
N ASN A 119 -8.87 5.22 8.91
CA ASN A 119 -9.64 4.28 9.71
C ASN A 119 -9.56 4.65 11.20
N SER A 120 -10.65 4.44 11.95
CA SER A 120 -10.65 4.59 13.42
C SER A 120 -10.07 3.39 14.15
N THR A 121 -10.12 2.20 13.53
CA THR A 121 -9.54 0.94 14.02
C THR A 121 -9.03 0.11 12.85
N ILE A 122 -8.07 -0.75 13.16
CA ILE A 122 -7.70 -1.91 12.33
C ILE A 122 -8.56 -3.11 12.76
#